data_AF-A0A7W8IHQ1-F1
#
_entry.id   AF-A0A7W8IHQ1-F1
#
_cell.length_a   1.000
_cell.length_b   1.000
_cell.length_c   1.000
_cell.angle_alpha   90.00
_cell.angle_beta   90.00
_cell.angle_gamma   90.00
#
_symmetry.space_group_name_H-M   'P 1'
#
loop_
_entity.id
_entity.type
_entity.pdbx_description
1 polymer ?
#
loop_
_entity_poly.entity_id
_entity_poly.type
_entity_poly.pdbx_seq_one_letter_code
_entity_poly.pdbx_strand_id
1 'polypeptide(L)'
;MSGETHLDFTAKFDGHDSSVPSNPAFNQVELRRIDKKQAEVKEKKDGAVVATVREKLSSDGNELTITTASKGHLDQVTVWTRSGGAKGARDLFAGEWKQDLSKTRMRQGTVLKIEPDGKDGVRFSGEFSYTARFDGKQYDLKNSRNDTVTLELVDPHTVDSIYRRGDQVAQKDRWIVSGDGHQMTLTTTGTLETGQRITEKLVFRKQ
;
A
#
# COMPACT_ATOMS: atom_id res chain seq x y z
N MET A 1 19.37 -3.36 -12.21
CA MET A 1 18.33 -2.87 -13.15
C MET A 1 17.05 -2.72 -12.33
N SER A 2 16.72 -1.49 -11.93
CA SER A 2 15.53 -1.18 -11.15
C SER A 2 14.32 -1.22 -12.08
N GLY A 3 13.56 -2.30 -12.02
CA GLY A 3 12.28 -2.43 -12.72
C GLY A 3 11.21 -1.57 -12.06
N GLU A 4 11.29 -0.25 -12.24
CA GLU A 4 10.07 0.55 -12.21
C GLU A 4 9.29 0.14 -13.45
N THR A 5 8.25 -0.67 -13.25
CA THR A 5 7.33 -1.05 -14.31
C THR A 5 6.47 0.17 -14.61
N HIS A 6 6.94 1.04 -15.49
CA HIS A 6 6.16 2.15 -16.01
C HIS A 6 5.01 1.54 -16.84
N LEU A 7 3.78 1.76 -16.40
CA LEU A 7 2.59 1.28 -17.09
C LEU A 7 2.02 2.41 -17.94
N ASP A 8 2.25 2.34 -19.24
CA ASP A 8 1.69 3.28 -20.21
C ASP A 8 0.44 2.70 -20.87
N PHE A 9 -0.66 3.44 -20.79
CA PHE A 9 -1.87 3.15 -21.56
C PHE A 9 -2.61 4.43 -21.92
N THR A 10 -3.51 4.35 -22.89
CA THR A 10 -4.43 5.44 -23.23
C THR A 10 -5.85 4.94 -23.02
N ALA A 11 -6.64 5.70 -22.26
CA ALA A 11 -8.05 5.43 -22.06
C ALA A 11 -8.87 6.72 -22.26
N LYS A 12 -10.13 6.57 -22.66
CA LYS A 12 -11.08 7.67 -22.76
C LYS A 12 -11.98 7.68 -21.53
N PHE A 13 -12.47 8.85 -21.15
CA PHE A 13 -13.45 9.02 -20.07
C PHE A 13 -14.89 8.59 -20.45
N ASP A 14 -15.04 7.79 -21.51
CA ASP A 14 -16.32 7.44 -22.13
C ASP A 14 -16.98 6.20 -21.50
N GLY A 15 -16.38 5.61 -20.47
CA GLY A 15 -16.89 4.43 -19.80
C GLY A 15 -16.81 3.16 -20.64
N HIS A 16 -15.97 3.12 -21.67
CA HIS A 16 -15.69 1.92 -22.46
C HIS A 16 -14.35 1.29 -22.09
N ASP A 17 -14.23 -0.01 -22.33
CA ASP A 17 -13.01 -0.76 -22.04
C ASP A 17 -11.85 -0.34 -22.97
N SER A 18 -10.71 -0.07 -22.35
CA SER A 18 -9.43 0.17 -23.01
C SER A 18 -8.46 -0.94 -22.61
N SER A 19 -7.72 -1.47 -23.58
CA SER A 19 -6.74 -2.53 -23.34
C SER A 19 -5.50 -1.99 -22.63
N VAL A 20 -5.00 -2.75 -21.65
CA VAL A 20 -3.76 -2.45 -20.93
C VAL A 20 -2.80 -3.63 -21.08
N PRO A 21 -1.79 -3.53 -21.98
CA PRO A 21 -0.85 -4.62 -22.19
C PRO A 21 0.14 -4.74 -21.04
N SER A 22 0.73 -5.93 -20.90
CA SER A 22 1.92 -6.17 -20.06
C SER A 22 1.74 -5.91 -18.55
N ASN A 23 0.50 -5.89 -18.06
CA ASN A 23 0.21 -5.85 -16.62
C ASN A 23 -0.37 -7.21 -16.15
N PRO A 24 0.30 -7.90 -15.20
CA PRO A 24 -0.19 -9.18 -14.70
C PRO A 24 -1.49 -9.05 -13.89
N ALA A 25 -1.70 -7.94 -13.19
CA ALA A 25 -2.83 -7.73 -12.28
C ALA A 25 -4.17 -7.50 -13.00
N PHE A 26 -4.15 -6.76 -14.11
CA PHE A 26 -5.34 -6.47 -14.95
C PHE A 26 -4.90 -6.25 -16.40
N ASN A 27 -5.79 -6.49 -17.37
CA ASN A 27 -5.52 -6.31 -18.80
C ASN A 27 -6.48 -5.35 -19.50
N GLN A 28 -7.44 -4.80 -18.76
CA GLN A 28 -8.44 -3.87 -19.26
C GLN A 28 -8.73 -2.81 -18.20
N VAL A 29 -9.05 -1.59 -18.64
CA VAL A 29 -9.56 -0.52 -17.78
C VAL A 29 -10.78 0.14 -18.40
N GLU A 30 -11.76 0.48 -17.57
CA GLU A 30 -12.91 1.31 -17.93
C GLU A 30 -12.79 2.64 -17.19
N LEU A 31 -12.48 3.73 -17.89
CA LEU A 31 -12.34 5.06 -17.28
C LEU A 31 -13.62 5.87 -17.51
N ARG A 32 -14.16 6.43 -16.43
CA ARG A 32 -15.37 7.24 -16.45
C ARG A 32 -15.17 8.53 -15.68
N ARG A 33 -15.53 9.66 -16.30
CA ARG A 33 -15.61 10.95 -15.60
C ARG A 33 -16.91 11.03 -14.81
N ILE A 34 -16.82 11.31 -13.51
CA ILE A 34 -17.98 11.56 -12.64
C ILE A 34 -18.33 13.04 -12.71
N ASP A 35 -17.32 13.91 -12.48
CA ASP A 35 -17.44 15.36 -12.63
C ASP A 35 -16.07 15.99 -13.01
N LYS A 36 -15.96 17.32 -12.93
CA LYS A 36 -14.71 18.02 -13.29
C LYS A 36 -13.49 17.63 -12.43
N LYS A 37 -13.72 17.15 -11.21
CA LYS A 37 -12.72 16.84 -10.17
C LYS A 37 -12.80 15.40 -9.66
N GLN A 38 -13.68 14.57 -10.23
CA GLN A 38 -13.85 13.19 -9.84
C GLN A 38 -13.90 12.26 -11.06
N ALA A 39 -13.19 11.14 -10.96
CA ALA A 39 -13.18 10.07 -11.95
C ALA A 39 -13.21 8.70 -11.26
N GLU A 40 -13.66 7.70 -11.99
CA GLU A 40 -13.62 6.30 -11.59
C GLU A 40 -12.93 5.48 -12.67
N VAL A 41 -12.06 4.56 -12.27
CA VAL A 41 -11.45 3.54 -13.12
C VAL A 41 -11.86 2.19 -12.58
N LYS A 42 -12.38 1.32 -13.44
CA LYS A 42 -12.50 -0.11 -13.12
C LYS A 42 -11.36 -0.85 -13.77
N GLU A 43 -10.54 -1.51 -12.97
CA GLU A 43 -9.51 -2.43 -13.45
C GLU A 43 -10.15 -3.80 -13.64
N LYS A 44 -9.96 -4.38 -14.83
CA LYS A 44 -10.56 -5.65 -15.23
C LYS A 44 -9.48 -6.65 -15.65
N LYS A 45 -9.66 -7.89 -15.20
CA LYS A 45 -8.90 -9.05 -15.65
C LYS A 45 -9.84 -9.98 -16.41
N ASP A 46 -9.57 -10.14 -17.71
CA ASP A 46 -10.32 -11.04 -18.59
C ASP A 46 -11.83 -10.75 -18.55
N GLY A 47 -12.19 -9.46 -18.56
CA GLY A 47 -13.57 -8.95 -18.47
C GLY A 47 -14.15 -8.83 -17.06
N ALA A 48 -13.55 -9.47 -16.05
CA ALA A 48 -14.02 -9.39 -14.67
C ALA A 48 -13.39 -8.21 -13.92
N VAL A 49 -14.19 -7.43 -13.19
CA VAL A 49 -13.69 -6.33 -12.35
C VAL A 49 -12.89 -6.90 -11.17
N VAL A 50 -11.61 -6.51 -11.08
CA VAL A 50 -10.69 -6.91 -9.99
C VAL A 50 -10.47 -5.78 -8.99
N ALA A 51 -10.55 -4.53 -9.43
CA ALA A 51 -10.51 -3.36 -8.56
C ALA A 51 -11.36 -2.20 -9.10
N THR A 52 -11.83 -1.35 -8.20
CA THR A 52 -12.44 -0.05 -8.52
C THR A 52 -11.60 1.04 -7.88
N VAL A 53 -11.13 1.97 -8.70
CA VAL A 53 -10.28 3.09 -8.33
C VAL A 53 -11.10 4.37 -8.46
N ARG A 54 -11.10 5.21 -7.41
CA ARG A 54 -11.78 6.50 -7.39
C ARG A 54 -10.77 7.61 -7.21
N GLU A 55 -10.78 8.55 -8.13
CA GLU A 55 -9.86 9.68 -8.16
C GLU A 55 -10.62 10.95 -7.78
N LYS A 56 -10.08 11.73 -6.85
CA LYS A 56 -10.69 12.97 -6.38
C LYS A 56 -9.66 14.08 -6.23
N LEU A 57 -9.91 15.19 -6.91
CA LEU A 57 -9.13 16.41 -6.77
C LEU A 57 -9.68 17.30 -5.65
N SER A 58 -8.75 17.88 -4.90
CA SER A 58 -8.97 19.00 -3.99
C SER A 58 -9.58 20.23 -4.68
N SER A 59 -10.09 21.16 -3.87
CA SER A 59 -10.73 22.39 -4.37
C SER A 59 -9.78 23.26 -5.21
N ASP A 60 -8.51 23.32 -4.86
CA ASP A 60 -7.47 24.05 -5.59
C ASP A 60 -6.84 23.22 -6.73
N GLY A 61 -7.12 21.91 -6.79
CA GLY A 61 -6.58 20.98 -7.77
C GLY A 61 -5.09 20.65 -7.58
N ASN A 62 -4.52 20.91 -6.39
CA ASN A 62 -3.13 20.65 -6.07
C ASN A 62 -2.90 19.31 -5.36
N GLU A 63 -3.95 18.74 -4.77
CA GLU A 63 -3.96 17.41 -4.17
C GLU A 63 -4.91 16.47 -4.91
N LEU A 64 -4.45 15.25 -5.19
CA LEU A 64 -5.20 14.15 -5.77
C LEU A 64 -5.25 13.00 -4.77
N THR A 65 -6.45 12.61 -4.36
CA THR A 65 -6.70 11.40 -3.56
C THR A 65 -7.18 10.29 -4.49
N ILE A 66 -6.55 9.12 -4.39
CA ILE A 66 -6.95 7.92 -5.12
C ILE A 66 -7.32 6.84 -4.11
N THR A 67 -8.55 6.35 -4.18
CA THR A 67 -9.04 5.23 -3.36
C THR A 67 -9.23 4.00 -4.22
N THR A 68 -8.53 2.91 -3.90
CA THR A 68 -8.64 1.62 -4.59
C THR A 68 -9.33 0.61 -3.70
N ALA A 69 -10.47 0.11 -4.17
CA ALA A 69 -11.22 -0.97 -3.54
C ALA A 69 -11.08 -2.26 -4.34
N SER A 70 -10.74 -3.36 -3.68
CA SER A 70 -10.68 -4.69 -4.30
C SER A 70 -11.28 -5.75 -3.39
N LYS A 71 -11.87 -6.79 -3.98
CA LYS A 71 -12.61 -7.80 -3.22
C LYS A 71 -11.68 -8.55 -2.27
N GLY A 72 -12.03 -8.59 -0.98
CA GLY A 72 -11.27 -9.33 0.03
C GLY A 72 -10.06 -8.59 0.58
N HIS A 73 -9.87 -7.32 0.20
CA HIS A 73 -8.81 -6.46 0.71
C HIS A 73 -9.39 -5.17 1.31
N LEU A 74 -8.64 -4.56 2.21
CA LEU A 74 -8.97 -3.23 2.73
C LEU A 74 -8.73 -2.18 1.65
N ASP A 75 -9.56 -1.13 1.66
CA ASP A 75 -9.39 -0.01 0.74
C ASP A 75 -8.02 0.65 0.92
N GLN A 76 -7.37 0.93 -0.19
CA GLN A 76 -6.09 1.62 -0.23
C GLN A 76 -6.31 3.08 -0.62
N VAL A 77 -5.69 4.01 0.08
CA VAL A 77 -5.77 5.44 -0.21
C VAL A 77 -4.37 5.97 -0.47
N THR A 78 -4.09 6.40 -1.70
CA THR A 78 -2.88 7.15 -2.02
C THR A 78 -3.21 8.63 -2.20
N VAL A 79 -2.30 9.48 -1.75
CA VAL A 79 -2.43 10.94 -1.87
C VAL A 79 -1.24 11.46 -2.64
N TRP A 80 -1.49 12.36 -3.57
CA TRP A 80 -0.51 12.91 -4.49
C TRP A 80 -0.59 14.43 -4.47
N THR A 81 0.57 15.08 -4.47
CA THR A 81 0.70 16.53 -4.60
C THR A 81 1.17 16.85 -6.01
N ARG A 82 0.53 17.83 -6.64
CA ARG A 82 0.93 18.32 -7.96
C ARG A 82 2.31 18.97 -7.86
N SER A 83 3.26 18.47 -8.62
CA SER A 83 4.64 18.98 -8.66
C SER A 83 4.93 19.86 -9.88
N GLY A 84 4.08 19.79 -10.90
CA GLY A 84 4.29 20.51 -12.16
C GLY A 84 3.14 20.32 -13.17
N GLY A 85 3.35 20.84 -14.39
CA GLY A 85 2.38 20.80 -15.47
C GLY A 85 1.22 21.82 -15.35
N ALA A 86 0.67 22.24 -16.49
CA ALA A 86 -0.43 23.18 -16.52
C ALA A 86 -1.74 22.54 -16.05
N LYS A 87 -2.52 23.25 -15.22
CA LYS A 87 -3.92 22.90 -14.92
C LYS A 87 -4.74 23.11 -16.18
N GLY A 88 -4.91 22.05 -16.98
CA GLY A 88 -5.68 22.12 -18.22
C GLY A 88 -7.12 22.55 -17.91
N ALA A 89 -7.61 23.62 -18.53
CA ALA A 89 -8.99 24.10 -18.30
C ALA A 89 -10.06 23.05 -18.64
N ARG A 90 -9.73 22.08 -19.50
CA ARG A 90 -10.60 20.97 -19.91
C ARG A 90 -10.34 19.67 -19.16
N ASP A 91 -9.15 19.51 -18.57
CA ASP A 91 -8.81 18.34 -17.78
C ASP A 91 -7.97 18.73 -16.56
N LEU A 92 -8.63 18.78 -15.41
CA LEU A 92 -8.00 19.16 -14.15
C LEU A 92 -7.06 18.07 -13.61
N PHE A 93 -7.09 16.85 -14.13
CA PHE A 93 -6.21 15.76 -13.72
C PHE A 93 -4.83 15.83 -14.40
N ALA A 94 -4.75 16.41 -15.59
CA ALA A 94 -3.51 16.56 -16.34
C ALA A 94 -2.46 17.35 -15.53
N GLY A 95 -1.23 16.82 -15.45
CA GLY A 95 -0.11 17.45 -14.78
C GLY A 95 0.91 16.44 -14.29
N GLU A 96 1.95 16.94 -13.62
CA GLU A 96 2.95 16.13 -12.97
C GLU A 96 2.59 15.98 -11.49
N TRP A 97 2.65 14.75 -10.99
CA TRP A 97 2.23 14.41 -9.64
C TRP A 97 3.35 13.68 -8.92
N LYS A 98 3.54 14.04 -7.65
CA LYS A 98 4.42 13.35 -6.72
C LYS A 98 3.61 12.79 -5.57
N GLN A 99 3.79 11.52 -5.27
CA GLN A 99 3.08 10.89 -4.16
C GLN A 99 3.47 11.53 -2.83
N ASP A 100 2.47 11.86 -2.02
CA ASP A 100 2.61 12.25 -0.62
C ASP A 100 2.55 11.00 0.26
N LEU A 101 3.73 10.46 0.57
CA LEU A 101 3.87 9.29 1.45
C LEU A 101 3.42 9.57 2.89
N SER A 102 3.38 10.84 3.32
CA SER A 102 2.94 11.20 4.68
C SER A 102 1.42 11.07 4.87
N LYS A 103 0.66 11.23 3.78
CA LYS A 103 -0.81 11.14 3.76
C LYS A 103 -1.34 9.83 3.20
N THR A 104 -0.55 9.12 2.39
CA THR A 104 -0.91 7.79 1.85
C THR A 104 -1.14 6.76 2.96
N ARG A 105 -2.19 5.95 2.84
CA ARG A 105 -2.59 4.86 3.72
C ARG A 105 -2.95 3.64 2.88
N MET A 106 -2.09 2.62 2.87
CA MET A 106 -2.31 1.39 2.10
C MET A 106 -3.11 0.36 2.89
N ARG A 107 -3.12 0.45 4.22
CA ARG A 107 -3.80 -0.49 5.12
C ARG A 107 -4.71 0.28 6.07
N GLN A 108 -5.98 0.45 5.69
CA GLN A 108 -6.98 1.15 6.51
C GLN A 108 -7.83 0.20 7.34
N GLY A 109 -7.98 0.48 8.64
CA GLY A 109 -8.86 -0.32 9.51
C GLY A 109 -8.29 -1.70 9.89
N THR A 110 -6.98 -1.90 9.72
CA THR A 110 -6.30 -3.14 10.10
C THR A 110 -6.44 -3.42 11.59
N VAL A 111 -6.77 -4.67 11.92
CA VAL A 111 -6.69 -5.22 13.27
C VAL A 111 -5.54 -6.22 13.30
N LEU A 112 -4.73 -6.16 14.35
CA LEU A 112 -3.65 -7.12 14.58
C LEU A 112 -3.76 -7.71 15.98
N LYS A 113 -3.27 -8.94 16.11
CA LYS A 113 -3.12 -9.64 17.37
C LYS A 113 -1.65 -10.04 17.51
N ILE A 114 -1.03 -9.66 18.62
CA ILE A 114 0.35 -10.02 18.97
C ILE A 114 0.29 -10.68 20.35
N GLU A 115 0.74 -11.93 20.41
CA GLU A 115 0.77 -12.72 21.63
C GLU A 115 2.18 -13.23 21.89
N PRO A 116 2.61 -13.44 23.14
CA PRO A 116 3.85 -14.14 23.40
C PRO A 116 3.78 -15.57 22.84
N ASP A 117 4.90 -16.05 22.30
CA ASP A 117 5.08 -17.45 21.91
C ASP A 117 5.52 -18.35 23.09
N GLY A 118 5.90 -17.72 24.22
CA GLY A 118 6.43 -18.38 25.42
C GLY A 118 7.92 -18.70 25.38
N LYS A 119 8.66 -18.23 24.37
CA LYS A 119 10.08 -18.51 24.13
C LYS A 119 10.81 -17.27 23.58
N ASP A 120 10.61 -16.12 24.22
CA ASP A 120 11.18 -14.81 23.83
C ASP A 120 10.86 -14.41 22.37
N GLY A 121 9.63 -14.70 21.96
CA GLY A 121 9.10 -14.33 20.66
C GLY A 121 7.62 -14.00 20.70
N VAL A 122 7.07 -13.83 19.51
CA VAL A 122 5.69 -13.43 19.30
C VAL A 122 5.00 -14.32 18.29
N ARG A 123 3.69 -14.51 18.51
CA ARG A 123 2.72 -14.95 17.51
C ARG A 123 2.01 -13.70 16.99
N PHE A 124 2.28 -13.36 15.74
CA PHE A 124 1.63 -12.25 15.04
C PHE A 124 0.49 -12.77 14.17
N SER A 125 -0.65 -12.10 14.20
CA SER A 125 -1.80 -12.38 13.35
C SER A 125 -2.44 -11.08 12.86
N GLY A 126 -2.50 -10.90 11.55
CA GLY A 126 -3.20 -9.81 10.86
C GLY A 126 -3.60 -10.30 9.47
N GLU A 127 -3.33 -9.51 8.42
CA GLU A 127 -3.51 -9.94 7.01
C GLU A 127 -2.63 -11.16 6.66
N PHE A 128 -1.51 -11.31 7.36
CA PHE A 128 -0.64 -12.48 7.34
C PHE A 128 -0.32 -12.89 8.78
N SER A 129 0.33 -14.04 8.97
CA SER A 129 0.71 -14.51 10.30
C SER A 129 2.09 -15.14 10.34
N TYR A 130 2.72 -15.12 11.52
CA TYR A 130 3.98 -15.82 11.78
C TYR A 130 4.17 -16.07 13.28
N THR A 131 5.12 -16.94 13.60
CA THR A 131 5.68 -17.09 14.95
C THR A 131 7.19 -16.92 14.84
N ALA A 132 7.75 -15.90 15.49
CA ALA A 132 9.16 -15.55 15.36
C ALA A 132 9.71 -15.04 16.69
N ARG A 133 11.01 -15.24 16.91
CA ARG A 133 11.72 -14.77 18.10
C ARG A 133 12.57 -13.55 17.78
N PHE A 134 12.93 -12.79 18.82
CA PHE A 134 13.81 -11.62 18.70
C PHE A 134 15.30 -12.01 18.63
N ASP A 135 15.64 -13.03 17.84
CA ASP A 135 16.98 -13.64 17.78
C ASP A 135 17.71 -13.41 16.45
N GLY A 136 17.16 -12.55 15.57
CA GLY A 136 17.78 -12.24 14.29
C GLY A 136 17.68 -13.36 13.24
N LYS A 137 16.98 -14.47 13.52
CA LYS A 137 16.81 -15.56 12.54
C LYS A 137 15.62 -15.33 11.63
N GLN A 138 15.60 -16.06 10.51
CA GLN A 138 14.48 -16.04 9.57
C GLN A 138 13.41 -17.05 9.99
N TYR A 139 12.16 -16.61 9.91
CA TYR A 139 10.97 -17.41 10.18
C TYR A 139 9.99 -17.30 9.03
N ASP A 140 9.33 -18.40 8.69
CA ASP A 140 8.38 -18.44 7.58
C ASP A 140 7.11 -17.64 7.90
N LEU A 141 6.62 -16.94 6.87
CA LEU A 141 5.35 -16.23 6.89
C LEU A 141 4.23 -17.11 6.33
N LYS A 142 3.02 -16.91 6.83
CA LYS A 142 1.80 -17.56 6.33
C LYS A 142 0.85 -16.51 5.76
N ASN A 143 0.25 -16.81 4.61
CA ASN A 143 -0.66 -15.90 3.89
C ASN A 143 -0.02 -14.53 3.59
N SER A 144 1.27 -14.53 3.26
CA SER A 144 2.04 -13.32 2.93
C SER A 144 2.59 -13.39 1.52
N ARG A 145 2.85 -12.23 0.92
CA ARG A 145 3.63 -12.10 -0.33
C ARG A 145 5.14 -12.10 -0.10
N ASN A 146 5.55 -12.00 1.16
CA ASN A 146 6.94 -12.15 1.58
C ASN A 146 7.10 -13.56 2.15
N ASP A 147 8.29 -14.13 1.98
CA ASP A 147 8.58 -15.52 2.33
C ASP A 147 8.96 -15.65 3.81
N THR A 148 9.89 -14.78 4.26
CA THR A 148 10.41 -14.84 5.63
C THR A 148 10.41 -13.48 6.32
N VAL A 149 10.41 -13.54 7.66
CA VAL A 149 10.60 -12.40 8.54
C VAL A 149 11.72 -12.66 9.53
N THR A 150 12.49 -11.63 9.84
CA THR A 150 13.45 -11.58 10.95
C THR A 150 13.04 -10.50 11.93
N LEU A 151 13.09 -10.79 13.23
CA LEU A 151 12.80 -9.85 14.32
C LEU A 151 14.05 -9.61 15.16
N GLU A 152 14.27 -8.36 15.53
CA GLU A 152 15.35 -7.94 16.43
C GLU A 152 14.81 -6.92 17.43
N LEU A 153 15.11 -7.13 18.72
CA LEU A 153 14.76 -6.21 19.78
C LEU A 153 15.83 -5.11 19.83
N VAL A 154 15.45 -3.87 19.54
CA VAL A 154 16.36 -2.71 19.60
C VAL A 154 16.48 -2.20 21.05
N ASP A 155 15.34 -2.14 21.74
CA ASP A 155 15.21 -1.81 23.15
C ASP A 155 13.87 -2.37 23.69
N PRO A 156 13.57 -2.29 25.00
CA PRO A 156 12.36 -2.89 25.58
C PRO A 156 11.02 -2.45 24.96
N HIS A 157 10.98 -1.34 24.22
CA HIS A 157 9.79 -0.78 23.58
C HIS A 157 9.89 -0.75 22.05
N THR A 158 11.01 -1.20 21.47
CA THR A 158 11.27 -1.06 20.03
C THR A 158 11.71 -2.38 19.41
N VAL A 159 11.00 -2.79 18.36
CA VAL A 159 11.34 -3.97 17.54
C VAL A 159 11.55 -3.54 16.10
N ASP A 160 12.61 -4.03 15.49
CA ASP A 160 12.82 -3.97 14.05
C ASP A 160 12.50 -5.32 13.41
N SER A 161 11.80 -5.27 12.28
CA SER A 161 11.46 -6.46 11.49
C SER A 161 11.93 -6.29 10.05
N ILE A 162 12.51 -7.34 9.48
CA ILE A 162 12.91 -7.38 8.07
C ILE A 162 12.18 -8.52 7.37
N TYR A 163 11.42 -8.17 6.33
CA TYR A 163 10.69 -9.11 5.50
C TYR A 163 11.41 -9.31 4.18
N ARG A 164 11.57 -10.58 3.77
CA ARG A 164 12.25 -10.94 2.53
C ARG A 164 11.33 -11.67 1.56
N ARG A 165 11.62 -11.49 0.28
CA ARG A 165 11.08 -12.29 -0.83
C ARG A 165 12.26 -12.84 -1.62
N GLY A 166 12.47 -14.15 -1.55
CA GLY A 166 13.75 -14.78 -1.83
C GLY A 166 14.87 -14.10 -1.06
N ASP A 167 15.94 -13.74 -1.75
CA ASP A 167 17.09 -13.07 -1.13
C ASP A 167 16.93 -11.54 -1.00
N GLN A 168 15.83 -10.98 -1.49
CA GLN A 168 15.62 -9.53 -1.52
C GLN A 168 14.86 -9.04 -0.27
N VAL A 169 15.35 -7.95 0.34
CA VAL A 169 14.59 -7.23 1.37
C VAL A 169 13.46 -6.45 0.71
N ALA A 170 12.24 -6.93 0.91
CA ALA A 170 11.03 -6.33 0.33
C ALA A 170 10.45 -5.24 1.25
N GLN A 171 10.55 -5.43 2.56
CA GLN A 171 9.94 -4.56 3.55
C GLN A 171 10.75 -4.55 4.86
N LYS A 172 10.74 -3.40 5.54
CA LYS A 172 11.22 -3.22 6.90
C LYS A 172 10.14 -2.55 7.73
N ASP A 173 9.90 -3.09 8.91
CA ASP A 173 9.00 -2.49 9.88
C ASP A 173 9.75 -2.08 11.14
N ARG A 174 9.34 -0.97 11.75
CA ARG A 174 9.74 -0.56 13.09
C ARG A 174 8.51 -0.38 13.97
N TRP A 175 8.48 -1.10 15.07
CA TRP A 175 7.38 -1.14 16.03
C TRP A 175 7.84 -0.40 17.27
N ILE A 176 7.08 0.59 17.71
CA ILE A 176 7.37 1.37 18.92
C ILE A 176 6.15 1.32 19.82
N VAL A 177 6.28 0.72 20.99
CA VAL A 177 5.24 0.65 22.02
C VAL A 177 5.41 1.84 22.97
N SER A 178 4.33 2.52 23.33
CA SER A 178 4.38 3.59 24.33
C SER A 178 4.78 3.05 25.70
N GLY A 179 5.38 3.89 26.56
CA GLY A 179 5.82 3.46 27.90
C GLY A 179 4.69 2.95 28.80
N ASP A 180 3.44 3.32 28.52
CA ASP A 180 2.24 2.82 29.20
C ASP A 180 1.66 1.53 28.56
N GLY A 181 2.22 1.07 27.43
CA GLY A 181 1.78 -0.13 26.72
C GLY A 181 0.42 -0.03 26.03
N HIS A 182 -0.22 1.13 26.01
CA HIS A 182 -1.57 1.32 25.44
C HIS A 182 -1.56 1.66 23.95
N GLN A 183 -0.42 2.08 23.41
CA GLN A 183 -0.27 2.46 22.02
C GLN A 183 0.92 1.76 21.38
N MET A 184 0.77 1.39 20.11
CA MET A 184 1.86 0.93 19.27
C MET A 184 1.88 1.73 17.97
N THR A 185 3.03 2.29 17.64
CA THR A 185 3.31 2.87 16.32
C THR A 185 4.03 1.84 15.47
N LEU A 186 3.48 1.53 14.30
CA LEU A 186 4.11 0.70 13.27
C LEU A 186 4.53 1.59 12.10
N THR A 187 5.82 1.64 11.81
CA THR A 187 6.34 2.31 10.62
C THR A 187 6.84 1.27 9.64
N THR A 188 6.21 1.17 8.48
CA THR A 188 6.59 0.27 7.38
C THR A 188 7.30 1.07 6.30
N THR A 189 8.42 0.55 5.82
CA THR A 189 9.07 0.99 4.59
C THR A 189 9.28 -0.21 3.69
N GLY A 190 9.08 -0.06 2.39
CA GLY A 190 9.24 -1.20 1.50
C GLY A 190 9.10 -0.82 0.04
N THR A 191 9.22 -1.85 -0.79
CA THR A 191 9.00 -1.76 -2.23
C THR A 191 7.91 -2.76 -2.59
N LEU A 192 6.83 -2.27 -3.19
CA LEU A 192 5.76 -3.12 -3.69
C LEU A 192 6.22 -3.90 -4.93
N GLU A 193 5.44 -4.91 -5.32
CA GLU A 193 5.68 -5.67 -6.58
C GLU A 193 5.68 -4.80 -7.83
N THR A 194 4.99 -3.65 -7.78
CA THR A 194 4.97 -2.65 -8.84
C THR A 194 6.26 -1.84 -8.93
N GLY A 195 7.23 -2.05 -8.02
CA GLY A 195 8.44 -1.23 -7.90
C GLY A 195 8.24 0.06 -7.08
N GLN A 196 6.99 0.39 -6.74
CA GLN A 196 6.66 1.58 -5.95
C GLN A 196 7.22 1.48 -4.54
N ARG A 197 7.95 2.51 -4.11
CA ARG A 197 8.44 2.64 -2.73
C ARG A 197 7.33 3.18 -1.85
N ILE A 198 7.17 2.60 -0.66
CA ILE A 198 6.19 3.03 0.31
C ILE A 198 6.85 3.40 1.63
N THR A 199 6.24 4.34 2.32
CA THR A 199 6.40 4.56 3.75
C THR A 199 5.02 4.71 4.33
N GLU A 200 4.68 3.92 5.33
CA GLU A 200 3.39 3.95 5.99
C GLU A 200 3.59 3.99 7.50
N LYS A 201 2.81 4.84 8.17
CA LYS A 201 2.78 4.92 9.62
C LYS A 201 1.37 4.62 10.11
N LEU A 202 1.23 3.55 10.89
CA LEU A 202 -0.01 3.15 11.55
C LEU A 202 0.14 3.34 13.06
N VAL A 203 -0.96 3.74 13.71
CA VAL A 203 -1.03 3.86 15.16
C VAL A 203 -2.16 2.96 15.64
N PHE A 204 -1.81 1.97 16.45
CA PHE A 204 -2.75 1.05 17.08
C PHE A 204 -2.95 1.46 18.53
N ARG A 205 -4.20 1.40 18.99
CA ARG A 205 -4.53 1.46 20.41
C ARG A 205 -4.91 0.05 20.85
N LYS A 206 -4.33 -0.39 21.96
CA LYS A 206 -4.66 -1.69 22.55
C LYS A 206 -6.15 -1.70 22.93
N GLN A 207 -6.85 -2.74 22.55
CA GLN A 207 -8.25 -3.00 22.91
C GLN A 207 -8.33 -3.92 24.12
#